data_AF-A0A1N7RWI4-F1
#
_entry.id   AF-A0A1N7RWI4-F1
#
_cell.length_a   1.000
_cell.length_b   1.000
_cell.length_c   1.000
_cell.angle_alpha   90.00
_cell.angle_beta   90.00
_cell.angle_gamma   90.00
#
_symmetry.space_group_name_H-M   'P 1'
#
loop_
_entity.id
_entity.type
_entity.pdbx_description
1 polymer ?
#
loop_
_entity_poly.entity_id
_entity_poly.type
_entity_poly.pdbx_seq_one_letter_code
_entity_poly.pdbx_strand_id
1 'polypeptide(L)'
;MPRATANSDLMTVAEVARLLNVSRCYVTRLMHESRLGEVIAVDGKKHVLRANAEAYHRDRQRIGNTALREMTRVQQEAGAYELGDKNDDE
;
A
#
# COMPACT_ATOMS: atom_id res chain seq x y z
N MET A 1 -32.98 0.35 6.78
CA MET A 1 -32.39 -0.84 6.14
C MET A 1 -31.85 -0.43 4.77
N PRO A 2 -30.54 -0.21 4.55
CA PRO A 2 -30.04 -0.04 3.20
C PRO A 2 -29.62 -1.41 2.64
N ARG A 3 -30.19 -1.77 1.49
CA ARG A 3 -29.89 -2.97 0.72
C ARG A 3 -29.31 -2.50 -0.63
N ALA A 4 -27.99 -2.40 -0.68
CA ALA A 4 -27.13 -2.20 -1.85
C ALA A 4 -25.71 -2.56 -1.35
N THR A 5 -24.87 -3.42 -1.92
CA THR A 5 -24.80 -4.14 -3.20
C THR A 5 -23.68 -5.17 -3.01
N ALA A 6 -23.99 -6.44 -2.75
CA ALA A 6 -22.97 -7.44 -2.38
C ALA A 6 -21.84 -7.62 -3.43
N ASN A 7 -22.08 -7.23 -4.69
CA ASN A 7 -21.09 -7.30 -5.77
C ASN A 7 -20.28 -6.01 -6.00
N SER A 8 -20.74 -4.82 -5.59
CA SER A 8 -19.95 -3.57 -5.82
C SER A 8 -18.74 -3.44 -4.89
N ASP A 9 -18.77 -4.19 -3.79
CA ASP A 9 -17.69 -4.26 -2.82
C ASP A 9 -16.66 -5.34 -3.15
N LEU A 10 -16.92 -6.19 -4.14
CA LEU A 10 -15.96 -7.19 -4.57
C LEU A 10 -15.05 -6.60 -5.66
N MET A 11 -13.76 -6.59 -5.38
CA MET A 11 -12.73 -6.18 -6.31
C MET A 11 -12.04 -7.41 -6.88
N THR A 12 -11.99 -7.48 -8.21
CA THR A 12 -11.14 -8.41 -8.94
C THR A 12 -9.66 -8.14 -8.67
N VAL A 13 -8.82 -9.14 -8.92
CA VAL A 13 -7.35 -8.99 -8.86
C VAL A 13 -6.85 -7.77 -9.65
N ALA A 14 -7.45 -7.48 -10.81
CA ALA A 14 -7.07 -6.35 -11.65
C ALA A 14 -7.43 -5.00 -11.02
N GLU A 15 -8.57 -4.90 -10.35
CA GLU A 15 -8.98 -3.68 -9.66
C GLU A 15 -8.12 -3.44 -8.43
N VAL A 16 -7.82 -4.49 -7.66
CA VAL A 16 -6.89 -4.40 -6.52
C VAL A 16 -5.50 -3.99 -6.98
N ALA A 17 -5.01 -4.52 -8.10
CA ALA A 17 -3.72 -4.15 -8.67
C ALA A 17 -3.65 -2.67 -9.03
N ARG A 18 -4.73 -2.12 -9.61
CA ARG A 18 -4.83 -0.68 -9.91
C ARG A 18 -4.88 0.16 -8.64
N LEU A 19 -5.69 -0.24 -7.66
CA LEU A 19 -5.79 0.48 -6.38
C LEU A 19 -4.45 0.57 -5.65
N LEU A 20 -3.70 -0.53 -5.63
CA LEU A 20 -2.42 -0.60 -4.94
C LEU A 20 -1.24 -0.10 -5.79
N ASN A 21 -1.47 0.21 -7.08
CA ASN A 21 -0.44 0.52 -8.07
C ASN A 21 0.69 -0.54 -8.13
N VAL A 22 0.31 -1.81 -8.24
CA VAL A 22 1.22 -2.97 -8.26
C VAL A 22 0.85 -3.96 -9.36
N SER A 23 1.73 -4.94 -9.61
CA SER A 23 1.45 -6.00 -10.58
C SER A 23 0.36 -6.98 -10.09
N ARG A 24 -0.38 -7.57 -11.03
CA ARG A 24 -1.38 -8.61 -10.73
C ARG A 24 -0.76 -9.83 -10.03
N CYS A 25 0.45 -10.22 -10.42
CA CYS A 25 1.18 -11.33 -9.77
C CYS A 25 1.46 -11.03 -8.30
N TYR A 26 1.82 -9.79 -7.97
CA TYR A 26 2.00 -9.38 -6.58
C TYR A 26 0.69 -9.45 -5.79
N VAL A 27 -0.44 -9.02 -6.36
CA VAL A 27 -1.76 -9.17 -5.72
C VAL A 27 -2.09 -10.64 -5.48
N THR A 28 -1.88 -11.51 -6.47
CA THR A 28 -2.12 -12.95 -6.30
C THR A 28 -1.28 -13.52 -5.15
N ARG A 29 0.00 -13.12 -5.04
CA ARG A 29 0.83 -13.51 -3.90
C ARG A 29 0.27 -13.00 -2.57
N LEU A 30 -0.18 -11.74 -2.50
CA LEU A 30 -0.80 -11.20 -1.28
C LEU A 30 -2.07 -11.96 -0.87
N MET A 31 -2.84 -12.44 -1.84
CA MET A 31 -4.02 -13.27 -1.58
C MET A 31 -3.63 -14.65 -1.05
N HIS A 32 -2.55 -15.25 -1.57
CA HIS A 32 -2.00 -16.51 -1.04
C HIS A 32 -1.42 -16.36 0.38
N GLU A 33 -0.85 -15.20 0.68
CA GLU A 33 -0.33 -14.86 2.01
C GLU A 33 -1.43 -14.38 2.99
N SER A 34 -2.71 -14.40 2.58
CA SER A 34 -3.86 -13.92 3.38
C SER A 34 -3.73 -12.46 3.86
N ARG A 35 -2.96 -11.63 3.15
CA ARG A 35 -2.68 -10.24 3.55
C ARG A 35 -3.75 -9.25 3.14
N LEU A 36 -4.65 -9.66 2.25
CA LEU A 36 -5.78 -8.86 1.77
C LEU A 36 -7.10 -9.26 2.46
N GLY A 37 -7.02 -10.04 3.53
CA GLY A 37 -8.18 -10.59 4.23
C GLY A 37 -8.84 -11.73 3.44
N GLU A 38 -10.15 -11.84 3.58
CA GLU A 38 -10.93 -12.92 2.97
C GLU A 38 -10.95 -12.83 1.44
N VAL A 39 -10.70 -13.96 0.79
CA VAL A 39 -10.74 -14.13 -0.66
C VAL A 39 -12.04 -14.86 -1.01
N ILE A 40 -12.88 -14.20 -1.80
CA ILE A 40 -14.19 -14.72 -2.20
C ILE A 40 -14.10 -15.19 -3.65
N ALA A 41 -14.46 -16.45 -3.91
CA ALA A 41 -14.52 -16.99 -5.25
C ALA A 41 -15.94 -16.83 -5.82
N VAL A 42 -16.08 -16.11 -6.93
CA VAL A 42 -17.34 -15.93 -7.67
C VAL A 42 -17.07 -16.33 -9.12
N ASP A 43 -17.83 -17.29 -9.65
CA ASP A 43 -17.68 -17.83 -11.01
C ASP A 43 -16.23 -18.25 -11.36
N GLY A 44 -15.55 -18.89 -10.41
CA GLY A 44 -14.15 -19.32 -10.57
C GLY A 44 -13.12 -18.18 -10.55
N LYS A 45 -13.55 -16.93 -10.37
CA LYS A 45 -12.68 -15.76 -10.25
C LYS A 45 -12.52 -15.35 -8.79
N LYS A 46 -11.27 -15.06 -8.40
CA LYS A 46 -10.94 -14.60 -7.05
C LYS A 46 -11.21 -13.10 -6.91
N HIS A 47 -11.93 -12.74 -5.86
CA HIS A 47 -12.27 -11.39 -5.49
C HIS A 47 -11.83 -11.11 -4.05
N VAL A 48 -11.68 -9.83 -3.74
CA VAL A 48 -11.36 -9.32 -2.39
C VAL A 48 -12.35 -8.22 -2.06
N LEU A 49 -12.76 -8.10 -0.81
CA LEU A 49 -13.54 -6.95 -0.37
C LEU A 49 -12.74 -5.65 -0.54
N ARG A 50 -13.37 -4.65 -1.15
CA ARG A 50 -12.82 -3.30 -1.36
C ARG A 50 -12.28 -2.71 -0.06
N ALA A 51 -13.07 -2.81 1.01
CA ALA A 51 -12.69 -2.32 2.33
C ALA A 51 -11.36 -2.92 2.82
N ASN A 52 -11.12 -4.22 2.57
CA ASN A 52 -9.87 -4.88 2.96
C ASN A 52 -8.69 -4.39 2.11
N ALA A 53 -8.90 -4.23 0.80
CA ALA A 53 -7.86 -3.71 -0.10
C ALA A 53 -7.47 -2.26 0.26
N GLU A 54 -8.45 -1.41 0.58
CA GLU A 54 -8.24 -0.04 1.03
C GLU A 54 -7.58 0.03 2.41
N ALA A 55 -7.95 -0.84 3.34
CA ALA A 55 -7.30 -0.95 4.63
C ALA A 55 -5.81 -1.34 4.47
N TYR A 56 -5.52 -2.32 3.62
CA TYR A 56 -4.15 -2.71 3.29
C TYR A 56 -3.37 -1.54 2.69
N HIS A 57 -3.96 -0.80 1.75
CA HIS A 57 -3.33 0.36 1.13
C HIS A 57 -2.94 1.42 2.16
N ARG A 58 -3.87 1.80 3.04
CA ARG A 58 -3.64 2.80 4.09
C ARG A 58 -2.56 2.36 5.07
N ASP A 59 -2.58 1.09 5.47
CA ASP A 59 -1.56 0.56 6.38
C ASP A 59 -0.16 0.61 5.74
N ARG A 60 -0.04 0.22 4.47
CA ARG A 60 1.23 0.29 3.75
C ARG A 60 1.75 1.71 3.57
N GLN A 61 0.88 2.66 3.24
CA GLN A 61 1.24 4.08 3.17
C GLN A 61 1.74 4.59 4.52
N ARG A 62 1.07 4.24 5.61
CA ARG A 62 1.48 4.63 6.96
C ARG A 62 2.87 4.10 7.29
N ILE A 63 3.12 2.81 7.06
CA ILE A 63 4.44 2.20 7.31
C ILE A 63 5.53 2.88 6.47
N GLY A 64 5.26 3.12 5.18
CA GLY A 64 6.19 3.81 4.29
C GLY A 64 6.52 5.22 4.76
N ASN A 65 5.50 5.99 5.13
CA ASN A 65 5.68 7.35 5.64
C ASN A 65 6.44 7.39 6.96
N THR A 66 6.18 6.45 7.87
CA THR A 66 6.95 6.34 9.12
C THR A 66 8.40 6.02 8.83
N ALA A 67 8.68 5.02 7.99
CA ALA A 67 10.05 4.65 7.63
C ALA A 67 10.82 5.82 6.99
N LEU A 68 10.17 6.57 6.08
CA LEU A 68 10.77 7.76 5.48
C LEU A 68 11.09 8.84 6.53
N ARG A 69 10.17 9.10 7.48
CA ARG A 69 10.41 10.07 8.56
C ARG A 69 11.59 9.65 9.44
N GLU A 70 11.68 8.37 9.80
CA GLU A 70 12.80 7.86 10.58
C GLU A 70 14.13 7.98 9.82
N MET A 71 14.15 7.68 8.51
CA MET A 71 15.34 7.88 7.68
C MET A 71 15.77 9.36 7.66
N THR A 72 14.83 10.28 7.46
CA THR A 72 15.11 11.72 7.49
C THR A 72 15.66 12.16 8.85
N ARG A 73 15.08 11.67 9.95
CA ARG A 73 15.57 11.94 11.30
C ARG A 73 17.00 11.46 11.49
N VAL A 74 17.30 10.21 11.12
CA VAL A 74 18.66 9.65 11.21
C VAL A 74 19.66 10.46 10.37
N GLN A 75 19.28 10.88 9.17
CA GLN A 75 20.14 11.72 8.32
C GLN A 75 20.42 13.11 8.92
N GLN A 76 19.42 13.72 9.56
CA GLN A 76 19.59 14.99 10.27
C GLN A 76 20.48 14.84 11.50
N GLU A 77 20.26 13.80 12.32
CA GLU A 77 21.09 13.51 13.50
C GLU A 77 22.55 13.19 13.10
N ALA A 78 22.77 12.58 11.94
CA ALA A 78 24.10 12.31 11.40
C ALA A 78 24.80 13.55 10.80
N GLY A 79 24.17 14.73 10.82
CA GLY A 79 24.73 15.96 10.25
C GLY A 79 24.95 15.89 8.72
N ALA A 80 24.30 14.95 8.03
CA ALA A 80 24.54 14.68 6.61
C ALA A 80 24.16 15.84 5.67
N TYR A 81 23.46 16.86 6.19
CA TYR A 81 23.06 18.07 5.47
C TYR A 81 23.83 19.33 5.92
N GLU A 82 24.79 19.26 6.85
CA GLU A 82 25.58 20.44 7.30
C GLU A 82 26.83 20.72 6.44
N LEU A 83 27.17 19.84 5.50
CA LEU A 83 28.41 19.92 4.70
C LEU A 83 28.30 20.75 3.40
N GLY A 84 27.19 21.46 3.17
CA GLY A 84 26.91 22.14 1.91
C GLY A 84 27.21 23.64 1.83
N ASP A 85 27.58 24.32 2.93
CA ASP A 85 27.47 25.79 3.01
C ASP A 85 28.78 26.57 3.25
N LYS A 86 29.97 25.97 3.17
CA LYS A 86 31.22 26.73 3.39
C LYS A 86 32.35 26.27 2.48
N ASN A 87 32.26 26.57 1.19
CA ASN A 87 33.40 26.71 0.28
C ASN A 87 33.01 27.61 -0.90
N ASP A 88 32.55 28.82 -0.59
CA ASP A 88 32.50 29.93 -1.54
C ASP A 88 32.83 31.18 -0.70
N ASP A 89 34.12 31.47 -0.53
CA ASP A 89 34.63 32.83 -0.45
C ASP A 89 36.17 32.79 -0.49
N GLU A 90 36.67 33.64 -1.37
CA GLU A 90 37.99 33.82 -1.97
C GLU A 90 39.09 34.31 -1.01
#